data_AF-A0A1A9W136-F1
#
_entry.id   AF-A0A1A9W136-F1
#
_cell.length_a   1.000
_cell.length_b   1.000
_cell.length_c   1.000
_cell.angle_alpha   90.00
_cell.angle_beta   90.00
_cell.angle_gamma   90.00
#
_symmetry.space_group_name_H-M   'P 1'
#
loop_
_entity.id
_entity.type
_entity.pdbx_description
1 polymer ?
#
loop_
_entity_poly.entity_id
_entity_poly.type
_entity_poly.pdbx_seq_one_letter_code
_entity_poly.pdbx_strand_id
1 'polypeptide(L)'
;MQQQKSNNSERQGKVSVIRQTLIFRKNKMNYLHQIYARIFGDGGGSRDYSIAPKHDFSCTPPKILTFGNVLLDHTAHLESQEILKRHKLSLNARAELDVETLTKVTNEAIGESKEEAHLGGSALNTSRILKKLGTDPMFFGAIGDDKQAHLVQDLLHKADLNSCHYRLQTITDTPTGRCICLVYKNSLALYANIGASSKFSTDFLKKFEREDYNAPFLRSPEKKQIIYIEGFFVPQREDVITFIVRNYVKGRRYLAMNLSANYIVKLNYHHMLYLANHALFIFGNKDEFETFRECWGASNIEELAKGLVQDGATAKVLVITKGSEGVQMITNFVDEQSPPSELTYQTFAATRAENVVDTTGCGDAFAAAFLHYWLDKRSLTECVRFANDIAAKVAGQIGCNLP
;
A
#
# COMPACT_ATOMS: atom_id res chain seq x y z
N MET A 1 32.81 -20.85 49.32
CA MET A 1 31.62 -19.97 49.33
C MET A 1 31.50 -19.02 48.14
N GLN A 2 32.58 -18.57 47.48
CA GLN A 2 32.48 -17.65 46.33
C GLN A 2 32.01 -18.33 45.02
N GLN A 3 32.37 -19.60 44.77
CA GLN A 3 31.96 -20.34 43.57
C GLN A 3 30.45 -20.71 43.52
N GLN A 4 29.80 -20.87 44.67
CA GLN A 4 28.36 -21.12 44.73
C GLN A 4 27.52 -19.85 44.49
N LYS A 5 28.08 -18.66 44.74
CA LYS A 5 27.39 -17.39 44.50
C LYS A 5 27.38 -17.00 43.01
N SER A 6 28.45 -17.29 42.23
CA SER A 6 28.46 -16.98 40.79
C SER A 6 27.57 -17.92 39.97
N ASN A 7 27.48 -19.21 40.34
CA ASN A 7 26.59 -20.16 39.68
C ASN A 7 25.10 -19.85 39.91
N ASN A 8 24.75 -19.23 41.04
CA ASN A 8 23.37 -18.79 41.30
C ASN A 8 23.01 -17.50 40.55
N SER A 9 23.95 -16.55 40.37
CA SER A 9 23.69 -15.34 39.58
C SER A 9 23.55 -15.63 38.08
N GLU A 10 24.35 -16.55 37.52
CA GLU A 10 24.21 -16.98 36.12
C GLU A 10 22.90 -17.75 35.86
N ARG A 11 22.45 -18.59 36.80
CA ARG A 11 21.17 -19.29 36.70
C ARG A 11 19.99 -18.33 36.81
N GLN A 12 20.03 -17.34 37.70
CA GLN A 12 18.99 -16.31 37.80
C GLN A 12 18.94 -15.40 36.57
N GLY A 13 20.08 -15.06 35.97
CA GLY A 13 20.17 -14.33 34.70
C GLY A 13 19.55 -15.09 33.52
N LYS A 14 19.85 -16.39 33.37
CA LYS A 14 19.26 -17.24 32.32
C LYS A 14 17.75 -17.43 32.48
N VAL A 15 17.25 -17.58 33.71
CA VAL A 15 15.80 -17.71 33.98
C VAL A 15 15.05 -16.39 33.72
N SER A 16 15.66 -15.24 34.00
CA SER A 16 15.12 -13.91 33.68
C SER A 16 14.96 -13.70 32.16
N VAL A 17 15.98 -14.03 31.37
CA VAL A 17 15.96 -13.93 29.90
C VAL A 17 14.94 -14.89 29.29
N ILE A 18 14.82 -16.12 29.80
CA ILE A 18 13.80 -17.10 29.35
C ILE A 18 12.39 -16.61 29.70
N ARG A 19 12.17 -16.05 30.89
CA ARG A 19 10.87 -15.45 31.27
C ARG A 19 10.52 -14.24 30.43
N GLN A 20 11.46 -13.33 30.15
CA GLN A 20 11.24 -12.20 29.25
C GLN A 20 10.94 -12.66 27.82
N THR A 21 11.64 -13.67 27.31
CA THR A 21 11.39 -14.28 25.99
C THR A 21 10.02 -14.96 25.93
N LEU A 22 9.59 -15.65 26.99
CA LEU A 22 8.27 -16.28 27.10
C LEU A 22 7.13 -15.25 27.21
N ILE A 23 7.32 -14.17 27.98
CA ILE A 23 6.36 -13.07 28.09
C ILE A 23 6.25 -12.32 26.76
N PHE A 24 7.37 -12.10 26.06
CA PHE A 24 7.39 -11.50 24.73
C PHE A 24 6.68 -12.38 23.68
N ARG A 25 6.92 -13.70 23.70
CA ARG A 25 6.19 -14.67 22.85
C ARG A 25 4.69 -14.71 23.17
N LYS A 26 4.32 -14.70 24.45
CA LYS A 26 2.91 -14.75 24.90
C LYS A 26 2.14 -13.46 24.56
N ASN A 27 2.79 -12.30 24.68
CA ASN A 27 2.21 -11.01 24.28
C ASN A 27 2.12 -10.87 22.75
N LYS A 28 3.08 -11.42 21.99
CA LYS A 28 3.04 -11.48 20.52
C LYS A 28 1.92 -12.39 20.01
N MET A 29 1.72 -13.54 20.65
CA MET A 29 0.59 -14.44 20.36
C MET A 29 -0.75 -13.79 20.69
N ASN A 30 -0.89 -13.09 21.83
CA ASN A 30 -2.14 -12.40 22.18
C ASN A 30 -2.48 -11.24 21.23
N TYR A 31 -1.49 -10.48 20.75
CA TYR A 31 -1.71 -9.39 19.79
C TYR A 31 -2.10 -9.91 18.40
N LEU A 32 -1.37 -10.90 17.89
CA LEU A 32 -1.74 -11.60 16.66
C LEU A 32 -3.12 -12.23 16.79
N HIS A 33 -3.44 -12.87 17.92
CA HIS A 33 -4.77 -13.42 18.17
C HIS A 33 -5.87 -12.34 18.19
N GLN A 34 -5.62 -11.14 18.73
CA GLN A 34 -6.58 -10.03 18.70
C GLN A 34 -6.79 -9.42 17.30
N ILE A 35 -5.72 -9.28 16.51
CA ILE A 35 -5.82 -8.87 15.11
C ILE A 35 -6.54 -9.95 14.29
N TYR A 36 -6.18 -11.21 14.49
CA TYR A 36 -6.79 -12.33 13.78
C TYR A 36 -8.26 -12.51 14.19
N ALA A 37 -8.61 -12.36 15.47
CA ALA A 37 -10.00 -12.40 15.93
C ALA A 37 -10.83 -11.22 15.38
N ARG A 38 -10.22 -10.04 15.21
CA ARG A 38 -10.87 -8.89 14.55
C ARG A 38 -11.09 -9.10 13.05
N ILE A 39 -10.14 -9.73 12.36
CA ILE A 39 -10.19 -9.91 10.90
C ILE A 39 -11.03 -11.15 10.53
N PHE A 40 -10.91 -12.26 11.28
CA PHE A 40 -11.44 -13.58 10.90
C PHE A 40 -12.56 -14.10 11.81
N GLY A 41 -12.89 -13.40 12.90
CA GLY A 41 -13.83 -13.86 13.93
C GLY A 41 -13.24 -14.96 14.83
N ASP A 42 -13.54 -14.93 16.13
CA ASP A 42 -13.25 -16.06 17.02
C ASP A 42 -14.23 -17.19 16.69
N GLY A 43 -13.73 -18.31 16.16
CA GLY A 43 -14.50 -19.54 16.03
C GLY A 43 -14.94 -20.04 17.41
N GLY A 44 -16.12 -19.61 17.85
CA GLY A 44 -16.80 -20.14 19.04
C GLY A 44 -16.89 -19.16 20.21
N GLY A 45 -18.11 -18.66 20.46
CA GLY A 45 -18.51 -18.02 21.71
C GLY A 45 -19.20 -16.69 21.50
N SER A 46 -20.54 -16.69 21.59
CA SER A 46 -21.36 -15.48 21.68
C SER A 46 -20.80 -14.55 22.75
N ARG A 47 -20.34 -13.36 22.35
CA ARG A 47 -20.09 -12.26 23.28
C ARG A 47 -21.04 -11.13 22.96
N ASP A 48 -21.69 -10.68 24.02
CA ASP A 48 -22.61 -9.57 24.08
C ASP A 48 -21.93 -8.31 23.52
N TYR A 49 -22.52 -7.71 22.47
CA TYR A 49 -22.01 -6.52 21.78
C TYR A 49 -22.33 -5.21 22.51
N SER A 50 -22.80 -5.29 23.76
CA SER A 50 -23.05 -4.11 24.58
C SER A 50 -21.76 -3.70 25.31
N ILE A 51 -21.31 -2.48 25.04
CA ILE A 51 -20.08 -1.82 25.54
C ILE A 51 -18.86 -1.99 24.61
N ALA A 52 -19.01 -1.54 23.36
CA ALA A 52 -17.91 -0.78 22.75
C ALA A 52 -17.76 0.53 23.55
N PRO A 53 -16.56 0.92 24.01
CA PRO A 53 -16.40 2.27 24.55
C PRO A 53 -16.81 3.22 23.43
N LYS A 54 -17.77 4.11 23.71
CA LYS A 54 -18.08 5.25 22.84
C LYS A 54 -16.75 5.97 22.60
N HIS A 55 -16.16 5.76 21.42
CA HIS A 55 -14.98 6.50 21.01
C HIS A 55 -15.45 7.93 20.81
N ASP A 56 -15.14 8.76 21.80
CA ASP A 56 -15.17 10.20 21.68
C ASP A 56 -14.24 10.54 20.49
N PHE A 57 -14.81 11.01 19.39
CA PHE A 57 -14.07 11.35 18.17
C PHE A 57 -13.24 12.60 18.44
N SER A 58 -12.11 12.43 19.11
CA SER A 58 -11.11 13.49 19.28
C SER A 58 -10.53 13.84 17.90
N CYS A 59 -10.44 15.14 17.61
CA CYS A 59 -9.85 15.82 16.44
C CYS A 59 -8.37 15.47 16.16
N THR A 60 -7.97 14.21 16.19
CA THR A 60 -6.60 13.81 15.90
C THR A 60 -6.46 13.48 14.41
N PRO A 61 -5.59 14.18 13.66
CA PRO A 61 -5.38 13.90 12.25
C PRO A 61 -5.03 12.41 11.99
N PRO A 62 -5.38 11.85 10.82
CA PRO A 62 -5.04 10.46 10.46
C PRO A 62 -3.54 10.17 10.60
N LYS A 63 -3.18 8.92 10.97
CA LYS A 63 -1.77 8.50 11.06
C LYS A 63 -1.12 8.32 9.69
N ILE A 64 -1.92 8.08 8.66
CA ILE A 64 -1.46 7.84 7.30
C ILE A 64 -2.37 8.55 6.31
N LEU A 65 -1.74 9.24 5.36
CA LEU A 65 -2.36 9.85 4.20
C LEU A 65 -1.92 9.05 2.98
N THR A 66 -2.84 8.69 2.10
CA THR A 66 -2.55 7.91 0.90
C THR A 66 -3.02 8.66 -0.33
N PHE A 67 -2.17 8.77 -1.35
CA PHE A 67 -2.47 9.46 -2.60
C PHE A 67 -2.42 8.45 -3.75
N GLY A 68 -3.49 8.39 -4.55
CA GLY A 68 -3.53 7.50 -5.70
C GLY A 68 -4.73 7.70 -6.62
N ASN A 69 -4.76 6.87 -7.65
CA ASN A 69 -5.82 6.84 -8.64
C ASN A 69 -7.04 6.10 -8.10
N VAL A 70 -8.22 6.60 -8.47
CA VAL A 70 -9.49 5.92 -8.26
C VAL A 70 -9.88 5.28 -9.58
N LEU A 71 -9.98 3.95 -9.58
CA LEU A 71 -10.38 3.16 -10.74
C LEU A 71 -11.61 2.33 -10.38
N LEU A 72 -12.56 2.25 -11.30
CA LEU A 72 -13.54 1.16 -11.31
C LEU A 72 -13.00 0.01 -12.12
N ASP A 73 -12.77 -1.10 -11.44
CA ASP A 73 -12.24 -2.32 -12.03
C ASP A 73 -13.40 -3.21 -12.46
N HIS A 74 -13.38 -3.61 -13.73
CA HIS A 74 -14.23 -4.66 -14.25
C HIS A 74 -13.36 -5.87 -14.54
N THR A 75 -13.85 -7.06 -14.21
CA THR A 75 -13.29 -8.31 -14.73
C THR A 75 -14.24 -8.80 -15.83
N ALA A 76 -13.70 -9.45 -16.86
CA ALA A 76 -14.48 -10.11 -17.90
C ALA A 76 -13.82 -11.43 -18.31
N HIS A 77 -14.58 -12.51 -18.20
CA HIS A 77 -14.15 -13.85 -18.63
C HIS A 77 -14.45 -14.06 -20.11
N LEU A 78 -13.41 -14.17 -20.92
CA LEU A 78 -13.50 -14.29 -22.37
C LEU A 78 -13.63 -15.75 -22.80
N GLU A 79 -14.63 -16.05 -23.65
CA GLU A 79 -14.77 -17.35 -24.30
C GLU A 79 -13.78 -17.52 -25.47
N SER A 80 -13.38 -16.42 -26.11
CA SER A 80 -12.45 -16.40 -27.25
C SER A 80 -11.52 -15.19 -27.23
N GLN A 81 -10.41 -15.28 -27.97
CA GLN A 81 -9.47 -14.17 -28.12
C GLN A 81 -9.86 -13.15 -29.20
N GLU A 82 -11.06 -13.27 -29.81
CA GLU A 82 -11.45 -12.43 -30.95
C GLU A 82 -11.61 -10.94 -30.56
N ILE A 83 -12.00 -10.65 -29.33
CA ILE A 83 -12.01 -9.28 -28.79
C ILE A 83 -10.58 -8.70 -28.73
N LEU A 84 -9.60 -9.50 -28.29
CA LEU A 84 -8.21 -9.06 -28.18
C LEU A 84 -7.64 -8.73 -29.56
N LYS A 85 -7.89 -9.60 -30.56
CA LYS A 85 -7.43 -9.37 -31.94
C LYS A 85 -8.04 -8.11 -32.55
N ARG A 86 -9.35 -7.91 -32.40
CA ARG A 86 -10.06 -6.75 -32.98
C ARG A 86 -9.57 -5.41 -32.42
N HIS A 87 -9.28 -5.37 -31.12
CA HIS A 87 -8.81 -4.15 -30.44
C HIS A 87 -7.28 -4.07 -30.32
N LYS A 88 -6.54 -4.97 -30.98
CA LYS A 88 -5.06 -5.04 -30.95
C LYS A 88 -4.48 -5.14 -29.53
N LEU A 89 -5.16 -5.88 -28.68
CA LEU A 89 -4.77 -6.15 -27.30
C LEU A 89 -4.00 -7.48 -27.22
N SER A 90 -3.25 -7.66 -26.14
CA SER A 90 -2.40 -8.83 -25.89
C SER A 90 -2.69 -9.39 -24.50
N LEU A 91 -2.71 -10.73 -24.39
CA LEU A 91 -2.71 -11.40 -23.09
C LEU A 91 -1.41 -11.09 -22.34
N ASN A 92 -1.48 -11.12 -21.00
CA ASN A 92 -0.38 -10.81 -20.09
C ASN A 92 0.14 -9.36 -20.18
N ALA A 93 -0.55 -8.49 -20.93
CA ALA A 93 -0.22 -7.08 -21.01
C ALA A 93 -0.81 -6.30 -19.82
N ARG A 94 -0.11 -5.23 -19.45
CA ARG A 94 -0.59 -4.16 -18.57
C ARG A 94 -0.31 -2.83 -19.26
N ALA A 95 -1.37 -2.14 -19.70
CA ALA A 95 -1.21 -0.93 -20.50
C ALA A 95 -2.37 0.04 -20.31
N GLU A 96 -2.18 1.28 -20.76
CA GLU A 96 -3.23 2.29 -20.80
C GLU A 96 -3.91 2.32 -22.18
N LEU A 97 -5.23 2.54 -22.18
CA LEU A 97 -6.05 2.77 -23.37
C LEU A 97 -6.70 4.14 -23.28
N ASP A 98 -7.03 4.71 -24.43
CA ASP A 98 -7.91 5.87 -24.47
C ASP A 98 -9.34 5.50 -24.01
N VAL A 99 -10.11 6.51 -23.61
CA VAL A 99 -11.47 6.34 -23.06
C VAL A 99 -12.41 5.64 -24.05
N GLU A 100 -12.30 5.94 -25.34
CA GLU A 100 -13.19 5.41 -26.37
C GLU A 100 -12.92 3.91 -26.58
N THR A 101 -11.66 3.52 -26.76
CA THR A 101 -11.25 2.12 -26.90
C THR A 101 -11.58 1.32 -25.65
N LEU A 102 -11.25 1.83 -24.46
CA LEU A 102 -11.55 1.14 -23.20
C LEU A 102 -13.06 0.91 -23.02
N THR A 103 -13.88 1.90 -23.37
CA THR A 103 -15.34 1.78 -23.28
C THR A 103 -15.88 0.74 -24.25
N LYS A 104 -15.40 0.72 -25.51
CA LYS A 104 -15.78 -0.30 -26.50
C LYS A 104 -15.41 -1.71 -26.03
N VAL A 105 -14.16 -1.90 -25.62
CA VAL A 105 -13.67 -3.19 -25.11
C VAL A 105 -14.47 -3.63 -23.89
N THR A 106 -14.75 -2.72 -22.96
CA THR A 106 -15.49 -3.06 -21.72
C THR A 106 -16.92 -3.47 -22.00
N ASN A 107 -17.64 -2.71 -22.84
CA ASN A 107 -19.02 -3.03 -23.18
C ASN A 107 -19.11 -4.36 -23.95
N GLU A 108 -18.15 -4.63 -24.83
CA GLU A 108 -18.11 -5.86 -25.61
C GLU A 108 -17.71 -7.08 -24.77
N ALA A 109 -16.75 -6.93 -23.84
CA ALA A 109 -16.27 -8.01 -23.01
C ALA A 109 -17.30 -8.44 -21.95
N ILE A 110 -17.99 -7.47 -21.35
CA ILE A 110 -19.00 -7.71 -20.31
C ILE A 110 -20.33 -8.11 -20.96
N GLY A 111 -20.69 -7.54 -22.12
CA GLY A 111 -21.95 -7.83 -22.80
C GLY A 111 -23.17 -7.55 -21.91
N GLU A 112 -24.10 -8.49 -21.84
CA GLU A 112 -25.26 -8.45 -20.92
C GLU A 112 -24.96 -9.01 -19.52
N SER A 113 -23.74 -9.51 -19.28
CA SER A 113 -23.38 -10.07 -17.98
C SER A 113 -23.39 -8.97 -16.91
N LYS A 114 -23.98 -9.29 -15.75
CA LYS A 114 -24.05 -8.39 -14.60
C LYS A 114 -22.79 -8.47 -13.74
N GLU A 115 -21.60 -8.55 -14.35
CA GLU A 115 -20.39 -8.56 -13.53
C GLU A 115 -20.24 -7.22 -12.80
N GLU A 116 -20.17 -7.31 -11.46
CA GLU A 116 -20.14 -6.15 -10.58
C GLU A 116 -18.79 -5.43 -10.70
N ALA A 117 -18.84 -4.10 -10.85
CA ALA A 117 -17.63 -3.30 -10.80
C ALA A 117 -17.09 -3.25 -9.36
N HIS A 118 -15.78 -3.30 -9.23
CA HIS A 118 -15.10 -3.22 -7.94
C HIS A 118 -14.28 -1.93 -7.83
N LEU A 119 -14.01 -1.52 -6.60
CA LEU A 119 -13.06 -0.44 -6.35
C LEU A 119 -11.64 -0.94 -6.57
N GLY A 120 -10.97 -0.35 -7.56
CA GLY A 120 -9.56 -0.52 -7.85
C GLY A 120 -8.70 0.66 -7.39
N GLY A 121 -7.45 0.67 -7.85
CA GLY A 121 -6.44 1.65 -7.48
C GLY A 121 -5.55 1.17 -6.33
N SER A 122 -4.22 1.24 -6.52
CA SER A 122 -3.25 0.61 -5.63
C SER A 122 -3.22 1.26 -4.23
N ALA A 123 -3.27 2.59 -4.15
CA ALA A 123 -3.32 3.32 -2.89
C ALA A 123 -4.69 3.21 -2.22
N LEU A 124 -5.78 3.09 -2.98
CA LEU A 124 -7.10 2.83 -2.42
C LEU A 124 -7.16 1.42 -1.82
N ASN A 125 -6.63 0.42 -2.51
CA ASN A 125 -6.44 -0.94 -1.98
C ASN A 125 -5.60 -0.94 -0.71
N THR A 126 -4.46 -0.24 -0.72
CA THR A 126 -3.60 -0.06 0.46
C THR A 126 -4.39 0.54 1.63
N SER A 127 -5.21 1.55 1.38
CA SER A 127 -6.08 2.19 2.40
C SER A 127 -7.12 1.23 2.97
N ARG A 128 -7.79 0.46 2.10
CA ARG A 128 -8.78 -0.53 2.51
C ARG A 128 -8.17 -1.60 3.42
N ILE A 129 -6.98 -2.09 3.09
CA ILE A 129 -6.26 -3.06 3.93
C ILE A 129 -5.82 -2.41 5.25
N LEU A 130 -5.23 -1.21 5.23
CA LEU A 130 -4.87 -0.47 6.45
C LEU A 130 -6.06 -0.38 7.43
N LYS A 131 -7.24 -0.07 6.89
CA LYS A 131 -8.48 0.03 7.66
C LYS A 131 -8.90 -1.30 8.28
N LYS A 132 -8.91 -2.37 7.49
CA LYS A 132 -9.22 -3.72 8.00
C LYS A 132 -8.24 -4.18 9.09
N LEU A 133 -6.99 -3.71 9.04
CA LEU A 133 -5.99 -3.96 10.08
C LEU A 133 -6.17 -3.07 11.33
N GLY A 134 -7.01 -2.04 11.27
CA GLY A 134 -7.31 -1.14 12.39
C GLY A 134 -6.50 0.16 12.42
N THR A 135 -5.79 0.50 11.34
CA THR A 135 -5.27 1.86 11.13
C THR A 135 -6.28 2.67 10.33
N ASP A 136 -6.66 3.86 10.77
CA ASP A 136 -7.54 4.74 10.00
C ASP A 136 -6.73 5.61 9.02
N PRO A 137 -6.75 5.32 7.70
CA PRO A 137 -6.10 6.16 6.70
C PRO A 137 -7.00 7.33 6.28
N MET A 138 -6.39 8.32 5.64
CA MET A 138 -7.10 9.25 4.77
C MET A 138 -6.64 9.15 3.32
N PHE A 139 -7.56 8.82 2.43
CA PHE A 139 -7.30 8.66 1.00
C PHE A 139 -7.62 9.93 0.21
N PHE A 140 -6.70 10.31 -0.68
CA PHE A 140 -6.85 11.41 -1.63
C PHE A 140 -6.80 10.87 -3.06
N GLY A 141 -7.78 11.28 -3.86
CA GLY A 141 -7.87 10.93 -5.28
C GLY A 141 -8.85 11.83 -6.02
N ALA A 142 -9.11 11.56 -7.29
CA ALA A 142 -10.08 12.31 -8.07
C ALA A 142 -10.99 11.38 -8.90
N ILE A 143 -12.24 11.82 -9.05
CA ILE A 143 -13.31 11.15 -9.79
C ILE A 143 -13.93 12.14 -10.77
N GLY A 144 -14.60 11.62 -11.80
CA GLY A 144 -15.37 12.44 -12.74
C GLY A 144 -16.65 12.97 -12.11
N ASP A 145 -17.45 13.67 -12.92
CA ASP A 145 -18.85 14.00 -12.62
C ASP A 145 -19.76 13.14 -13.50
N ASP A 146 -19.78 11.83 -13.23
CA ASP A 146 -20.46 10.84 -14.05
C ASP A 146 -21.11 9.72 -13.22
N LYS A 147 -21.82 8.80 -13.89
CA LYS A 147 -22.49 7.67 -13.24
C LYS A 147 -21.49 6.76 -12.52
N GLN A 148 -20.28 6.67 -13.04
CA GLN A 148 -19.18 5.89 -12.49
C GLN A 148 -18.71 6.50 -11.16
N ALA A 149 -18.63 7.83 -11.05
CA ALA A 149 -18.34 8.52 -9.80
C ALA A 149 -19.36 8.21 -8.69
N HIS A 150 -20.65 8.17 -9.04
CA HIS A 150 -21.71 7.78 -8.10
C HIS A 150 -21.53 6.33 -7.63
N LEU A 151 -21.24 5.40 -8.55
CA LEU A 151 -20.96 4.01 -8.20
C LEU A 151 -19.72 3.88 -7.30
N VAL A 152 -18.66 4.65 -7.56
CA VAL A 152 -17.49 4.70 -6.66
C VAL A 152 -17.91 5.13 -5.26
N GLN A 153 -18.70 6.19 -5.14
CA GLN A 153 -19.17 6.68 -3.84
C GLN A 153 -20.02 5.64 -3.11
N ASP A 154 -20.94 4.96 -3.81
CA ASP A 154 -21.76 3.89 -3.25
C ASP A 154 -20.92 2.70 -2.79
N LEU A 155 -19.93 2.28 -3.58
CA LEU A 155 -19.02 1.19 -3.20
C LEU A 155 -18.13 1.57 -2.01
N LEU A 156 -17.69 2.84 -1.94
CA LEU A 156 -16.95 3.35 -0.78
C LEU A 156 -17.83 3.29 0.47
N HIS A 157 -19.09 3.74 0.40
CA HIS A 157 -20.01 3.65 1.53
C HIS A 157 -20.31 2.19 1.95
N LYS A 158 -20.47 1.28 0.98
CA LYS A 158 -20.79 -0.15 1.23
C LYS A 158 -19.64 -0.95 1.81
N ALA A 159 -18.39 -0.65 1.46
CA ALA A 159 -17.22 -1.41 1.88
C ALA A 159 -16.85 -1.22 3.38
N ASP A 160 -17.79 -0.75 4.20
CA ASP A 160 -17.62 -0.29 5.59
C ASP A 160 -16.47 0.73 5.75
N LEU A 161 -16.13 1.42 4.64
CA LEU A 161 -15.20 2.53 4.60
C LEU A 161 -15.85 3.83 5.06
N ASN A 162 -17.05 3.80 5.63
CA ASN A 162 -17.67 4.94 6.32
C ASN A 162 -16.77 5.52 7.42
N SER A 163 -15.75 4.76 7.84
CA SER A 163 -14.73 5.17 8.79
C SER A 163 -13.31 5.24 8.20
N CYS A 164 -13.13 5.10 6.89
CA CYS A 164 -11.97 5.59 6.15
C CYS A 164 -12.27 7.01 5.69
N HIS A 165 -11.41 7.96 6.02
CA HIS A 165 -11.59 9.30 5.51
C HIS A 165 -11.17 9.33 4.04
N TYR A 166 -12.02 9.78 3.13
CA TYR A 166 -11.63 10.05 1.75
C TYR A 166 -11.87 11.51 1.41
N ARG A 167 -11.03 12.02 0.50
CA ARG A 167 -11.13 13.35 -0.10
C ARG A 167 -10.96 13.18 -1.60
N LEU A 168 -12.10 13.19 -2.27
CA LEU A 168 -12.18 13.03 -3.72
C LEU A 168 -12.42 14.39 -4.37
N GLN A 169 -11.51 14.78 -5.26
CA GLN A 169 -11.74 15.93 -6.13
C GLN A 169 -12.68 15.51 -7.27
N THR A 170 -13.77 16.24 -7.45
CA THR A 170 -14.65 16.08 -8.61
C THR A 170 -14.10 16.87 -9.80
N ILE A 171 -13.95 16.18 -10.94
CA ILE A 171 -13.50 16.75 -12.21
C ILE A 171 -14.66 16.70 -13.20
N THR A 172 -15.12 17.86 -13.66
CA THR A 172 -16.37 17.98 -14.43
C THR A 172 -16.22 17.68 -15.92
N ASP A 173 -15.00 17.69 -16.46
CA ASP A 173 -14.71 17.60 -17.89
C ASP A 173 -14.03 16.28 -18.32
N THR A 174 -13.86 15.35 -17.38
CA THR A 174 -13.11 14.10 -17.60
C THR A 174 -13.79 12.95 -16.86
N PRO A 175 -14.01 11.80 -17.51
CA PRO A 175 -14.70 10.68 -16.88
C PRO A 175 -13.88 10.05 -15.75
N THR A 176 -14.55 9.40 -14.82
CA THR A 176 -13.94 8.59 -13.76
C THR A 176 -13.04 7.51 -14.35
N GLY A 177 -11.89 7.27 -13.73
CA GLY A 177 -10.93 6.26 -14.17
C GLY A 177 -11.51 4.84 -14.12
N ARG A 178 -11.09 4.01 -15.06
CA ARG A 178 -11.59 2.63 -15.23
C ARG A 178 -10.45 1.68 -15.55
N CYS A 179 -10.59 0.44 -15.13
CA CYS A 179 -9.75 -0.65 -15.56
C CYS A 179 -10.61 -1.83 -16.01
N ILE A 180 -10.18 -2.54 -17.04
CA ILE A 180 -10.71 -3.85 -17.39
C ILE A 180 -9.63 -4.91 -17.29
N CYS A 181 -9.97 -5.97 -16.58
CA CYS A 181 -9.25 -7.21 -16.43
C CYS A 181 -9.88 -8.26 -17.36
N LEU A 182 -9.19 -8.58 -18.46
CA LEU A 182 -9.62 -9.59 -19.41
C LEU A 182 -8.99 -10.93 -19.05
N VAL A 183 -9.81 -11.93 -18.75
CA VAL A 183 -9.37 -13.28 -18.37
C VAL A 183 -9.68 -14.25 -19.50
N TYR A 184 -8.64 -14.90 -20.04
CA TYR A 184 -8.80 -15.98 -21.02
C TYR A 184 -7.99 -17.20 -20.58
N LYS A 185 -8.69 -18.29 -20.23
CA LYS A 185 -8.07 -19.48 -19.62
C LYS A 185 -7.24 -19.07 -18.38
N ASN A 186 -5.94 -19.34 -18.38
CA ASN A 186 -5.01 -19.01 -17.30
C ASN A 186 -4.22 -17.72 -17.57
N SER A 187 -4.63 -16.91 -18.54
CA SER A 187 -3.96 -15.67 -18.91
C SER A 187 -4.86 -14.47 -18.65
N LEU A 188 -4.21 -13.37 -18.26
CA LEU A 188 -4.84 -12.16 -17.74
C LEU A 188 -4.27 -10.96 -18.51
N ALA A 189 -5.10 -10.00 -18.90
CA ALA A 189 -4.63 -8.70 -19.38
C ALA A 189 -5.32 -7.57 -18.63
N LEU A 190 -4.59 -6.53 -18.25
CA LEU A 190 -5.16 -5.34 -17.61
C LEU A 190 -4.97 -4.14 -18.53
N TYR A 191 -6.09 -3.46 -18.79
CA TYR A 191 -6.12 -2.22 -19.54
C TYR A 191 -6.81 -1.14 -18.72
N ALA A 192 -6.17 0.02 -18.57
CA ALA A 192 -6.69 1.10 -17.75
C ALA A 192 -6.80 2.42 -18.52
N ASN A 193 -7.71 3.28 -18.08
CA ASN A 193 -7.70 4.70 -18.37
C ASN A 193 -7.80 5.43 -17.03
N ILE A 194 -6.81 6.27 -16.72
CA ILE A 194 -6.73 6.95 -15.43
C ILE A 194 -7.82 8.01 -15.26
N GLY A 195 -8.36 8.54 -16.36
CA GLY A 195 -9.47 9.49 -16.36
C GLY A 195 -9.24 10.68 -15.44
N ALA A 196 -10.27 11.07 -14.71
CA ALA A 196 -10.28 12.21 -13.79
C ALA A 196 -9.14 12.18 -12.76
N SER A 197 -8.63 11.00 -12.39
CA SER A 197 -7.51 10.90 -11.46
C SER A 197 -6.28 11.68 -11.97
N SER A 198 -6.03 11.74 -13.28
CA SER A 198 -4.86 12.45 -13.84
C SER A 198 -4.93 13.97 -13.67
N LYS A 199 -6.11 14.52 -13.35
CA LYS A 199 -6.33 15.96 -13.14
C LYS A 199 -6.40 16.36 -11.66
N PHE A 200 -6.05 15.46 -10.73
CA PHE A 200 -5.91 15.81 -9.33
C PHE A 200 -4.93 16.98 -9.17
N SER A 201 -5.29 18.02 -8.42
CA SER A 201 -4.54 19.28 -8.42
C SER A 201 -4.06 19.74 -7.05
N THR A 202 -3.00 20.57 -7.06
CA THR A 202 -2.51 21.24 -5.83
C THR A 202 -3.56 22.20 -5.26
N ASP A 203 -4.40 22.79 -6.10
CA ASP A 203 -5.44 23.73 -5.66
C ASP A 203 -6.52 23.03 -4.84
N PHE A 204 -6.85 21.78 -5.16
CA PHE A 204 -7.72 20.96 -4.31
C PHE A 204 -7.11 20.76 -2.91
N LEU A 205 -5.82 20.44 -2.82
CA LEU A 205 -5.13 20.28 -1.54
C LEU A 205 -5.11 21.57 -0.73
N LYS A 206 -4.74 22.70 -1.36
CA LYS A 206 -4.72 24.01 -0.69
C LYS A 206 -6.12 24.44 -0.26
N LYS A 207 -7.14 24.17 -1.07
CA LYS A 207 -8.55 24.45 -0.74
C LYS A 207 -8.95 23.64 0.48
N PHE A 208 -8.66 22.34 0.47
CA PHE A 208 -9.00 21.44 1.56
C PHE A 208 -8.29 21.84 2.87
N GLU A 209 -7.02 22.22 2.81
CA GLU A 209 -6.27 22.74 3.96
C GLU A 209 -6.91 24.01 4.56
N ARG A 210 -7.47 24.90 3.74
CA ARG A 210 -8.17 26.11 4.21
C ARG A 210 -9.54 25.81 4.81
N GLU A 211 -10.28 24.89 4.19
CA GLU A 211 -11.68 24.61 4.55
C GLU A 211 -11.82 23.71 5.78
N ASP A 212 -10.86 22.80 6.02
CA ASP A 212 -10.92 21.83 7.13
C ASP A 212 -10.09 22.29 8.35
N TYR A 213 -10.21 23.57 8.74
CA TYR A 213 -9.47 24.15 9.89
C TYR A 213 -9.75 23.41 11.21
N ASN A 214 -10.95 22.84 11.36
CA ASN A 214 -11.38 22.16 12.58
C ASN A 214 -11.04 20.64 12.59
N ALA A 215 -10.64 20.05 11.46
CA ALA A 215 -10.13 18.68 11.39
C ALA A 215 -8.90 18.62 10.45
N PRO A 216 -7.74 19.14 10.90
CA PRO A 216 -6.54 19.11 10.09
C PRO A 216 -6.17 17.67 9.72
N PHE A 217 -5.79 17.44 8.46
CA PHE A 217 -5.33 16.12 8.02
C PHE A 217 -3.82 15.94 8.26
N LEU A 218 -3.06 17.02 8.46
CA LEU A 218 -1.63 16.95 8.78
C LEU A 218 -1.43 16.91 10.28
N ARG A 219 -0.56 16.00 10.73
CA ARG A 219 -0.07 15.98 12.11
C ARG A 219 1.03 17.03 12.28
N SER A 220 1.21 17.50 13.51
CA SER A 220 2.36 18.33 13.85
C SER A 220 3.66 17.58 13.55
N PRO A 221 4.76 18.26 13.14
CA PRO A 221 6.02 17.61 12.76
C PRO A 221 6.66 16.72 13.84
N GLU A 222 6.24 16.82 15.10
CA GLU A 222 6.71 16.03 16.24
C GLU A 222 5.95 14.70 16.39
N LYS A 223 4.79 14.58 15.72
CA LYS A 223 3.93 13.39 15.73
C LYS A 223 4.17 12.59 14.46
N LYS A 224 4.30 11.27 14.63
CA LYS A 224 4.44 10.32 13.52
C LYS A 224 3.23 10.41 12.59
N GLN A 225 3.50 10.62 11.31
CA GLN A 225 2.55 10.48 10.21
C GLN A 225 3.25 9.86 9.01
N ILE A 226 2.54 9.07 8.22
CA ILE A 226 3.03 8.58 6.93
C ILE A 226 2.27 9.27 5.82
N ILE A 227 2.98 9.67 4.78
CA ILE A 227 2.45 10.12 3.51
C ILE A 227 2.83 9.04 2.51
N TYR A 228 1.86 8.25 2.06
CA TYR A 228 2.04 7.16 1.11
C TYR A 228 1.61 7.61 -0.28
N ILE A 229 2.49 7.44 -1.28
CA ILE A 229 2.22 7.79 -2.67
C ILE A 229 2.50 6.54 -3.53
N GLU A 230 1.50 6.08 -4.28
CA GLU A 230 1.72 5.05 -5.31
C GLU A 230 2.44 5.65 -6.53
N GLY A 231 3.24 4.86 -7.25
CA GLY A 231 3.91 5.30 -8.47
C GLY A 231 2.91 5.66 -9.58
N PHE A 232 1.76 4.97 -9.66
CA PHE A 232 0.71 5.28 -10.63
C PHE A 232 0.11 6.70 -10.47
N PHE A 233 0.33 7.35 -9.33
CA PHE A 233 -0.11 8.73 -9.07
C PHE A 233 0.85 9.77 -9.65
N VAL A 234 2.06 9.39 -10.03
CA VAL A 234 3.09 10.34 -10.50
C VAL A 234 2.79 10.95 -11.87
N PRO A 235 2.42 10.17 -12.91
CA PRO A 235 2.24 10.72 -14.25
C PRO A 235 1.21 11.85 -14.27
N GLN A 236 1.53 12.95 -14.95
CA GLN A 236 0.68 14.16 -15.12
C GLN A 236 0.40 14.95 -13.85
N ARG A 237 1.07 14.62 -12.73
CA ARG A 237 0.88 15.26 -11.41
C ARG A 237 2.22 15.57 -10.74
N GLU A 238 3.24 15.83 -11.53
CA GLU A 238 4.61 16.09 -11.08
C GLU A 238 4.68 17.31 -10.14
N ASP A 239 3.86 18.33 -10.40
CA ASP A 239 3.69 19.52 -9.57
C ASP A 239 3.03 19.18 -8.22
N VAL A 240 2.02 18.31 -8.21
CA VAL A 240 1.35 17.82 -7.00
C VAL A 240 2.32 17.04 -6.13
N ILE A 241 3.09 16.12 -6.73
CA ILE A 241 4.12 15.36 -6.04
C ILE A 241 5.13 16.30 -5.38
N THR A 242 5.64 17.27 -6.15
CA THR A 242 6.60 18.26 -5.66
C THR A 242 6.00 19.09 -4.52
N PHE A 243 4.73 19.48 -4.63
CA PHE A 243 4.01 20.22 -3.61
C PHE A 243 3.86 19.40 -2.32
N ILE A 244 3.43 18.14 -2.40
CA ILE A 244 3.26 17.26 -1.24
C ILE A 244 4.60 17.08 -0.51
N VAL A 245 5.68 16.76 -1.24
CA VAL A 245 7.00 16.56 -0.63
C VAL A 245 7.47 17.82 0.08
N ARG A 246 7.45 18.97 -0.60
CA ARG A 246 7.95 20.24 -0.05
C ARG A 246 7.14 20.75 1.14
N ASN A 247 5.83 20.52 1.17
CA ASN A 247 4.96 21.09 2.20
C ASN A 247 4.66 20.13 3.34
N TYR A 248 4.51 18.84 3.06
CA TYR A 248 3.97 17.86 4.00
C TYR A 248 5.05 16.93 4.59
N VAL A 249 6.15 16.67 3.88
CA VAL A 249 7.23 15.78 4.37
C VAL A 249 8.23 16.59 5.18
N LYS A 250 7.99 16.68 6.50
CA LYS A 250 8.85 17.41 7.46
C LYS A 250 8.80 16.77 8.84
N GLY A 251 9.93 16.76 9.54
CA GLY A 251 10.04 16.16 10.87
C GLY A 251 9.68 14.67 10.82
N ARG A 252 8.71 14.26 11.64
CA ARG A 252 8.21 12.87 11.74
C ARG A 252 7.03 12.58 10.81
N ARG A 253 6.88 13.37 9.75
CA ARG A 253 5.98 13.08 8.62
C ARG A 253 6.82 12.42 7.52
N TYR A 254 6.76 11.11 7.46
CA TYR A 254 7.62 10.29 6.61
C TYR A 254 6.95 10.00 5.27
N LEU A 255 7.70 10.13 4.19
CA LEU A 255 7.26 9.70 2.87
C LEU A 255 7.49 8.20 2.71
N ALA A 256 6.45 7.50 2.27
CA ALA A 256 6.48 6.13 1.78
C ALA A 256 6.05 6.14 0.32
N MET A 257 6.72 5.39 -0.54
CA MET A 257 6.35 5.28 -1.94
C MET A 257 6.33 3.83 -2.40
N ASN A 258 5.53 3.55 -3.43
CA ASN A 258 5.55 2.30 -4.17
C ASN A 258 6.00 2.56 -5.60
N LEU A 259 6.90 1.74 -6.15
CA LEU A 259 7.37 1.85 -7.54
C LEU A 259 6.25 1.50 -8.54
N SER A 260 5.30 0.66 -8.11
CA SER A 260 4.03 0.32 -8.77
C SER A 260 4.09 -0.44 -10.10
N ALA A 261 4.97 -0.05 -11.04
CA ALA A 261 5.17 -0.77 -12.30
C ALA A 261 6.45 -0.34 -13.03
N ASN A 262 7.04 -1.24 -13.82
CA ASN A 262 8.24 -0.97 -14.63
C ASN A 262 8.05 0.23 -15.57
N TYR A 263 6.90 0.31 -16.27
CA TYR A 263 6.65 1.41 -17.21
C TYR A 263 6.53 2.77 -16.51
N ILE A 264 5.98 2.79 -15.29
CA ILE A 264 5.90 4.00 -14.47
C ILE A 264 7.30 4.47 -14.12
N VAL A 265 8.14 3.56 -13.62
CA VAL A 265 9.54 3.86 -13.30
C VAL A 265 10.29 4.39 -14.53
N LYS A 266 10.17 3.70 -15.67
CA LYS A 266 10.92 4.05 -16.88
C LYS A 266 10.51 5.39 -17.48
N LEU A 267 9.20 5.65 -17.57
CA LEU A 267 8.68 6.87 -18.22
C LEU A 267 8.74 8.10 -17.31
N ASN A 268 8.76 7.91 -15.98
CA ASN A 268 8.71 8.99 -15.00
C ASN A 268 9.95 9.00 -14.09
N TYR A 269 11.07 8.45 -14.57
CA TYR A 269 12.27 8.15 -13.77
C TYR A 269 12.71 9.32 -12.88
N HIS A 270 12.82 10.53 -13.42
CA HIS A 270 13.27 11.69 -12.64
C HIS A 270 12.33 12.04 -11.47
N HIS A 271 11.02 11.88 -11.63
CA HIS A 271 10.04 12.14 -10.58
C HIS A 271 9.95 10.99 -9.57
N MET A 272 10.08 9.75 -10.03
CA MET A 272 10.22 8.57 -9.16
C MET A 272 11.49 8.67 -8.31
N LEU A 273 12.59 9.13 -8.90
CA LEU A 273 13.81 9.39 -8.18
C LEU A 273 13.67 10.52 -7.17
N TYR A 274 13.01 11.63 -7.55
CA TYR A 274 12.73 12.71 -6.63
C TYR A 274 11.96 12.22 -5.38
N LEU A 275 10.94 11.38 -5.56
CA LEU A 275 10.23 10.73 -4.45
C LEU A 275 11.17 9.84 -3.64
N ALA A 276 11.95 8.97 -4.30
CA ALA A 276 12.86 8.03 -3.64
C ALA A 276 13.89 8.73 -2.76
N ASN A 277 14.43 9.87 -3.21
CA ASN A 277 15.38 10.68 -2.45
C ASN A 277 14.78 11.29 -1.17
N HIS A 278 13.46 11.53 -1.14
CA HIS A 278 12.76 12.06 0.03
C HIS A 278 12.03 10.98 0.85
N ALA A 279 11.91 9.76 0.32
CA ALA A 279 11.21 8.65 0.97
C ALA A 279 12.07 7.99 2.05
N LEU A 280 11.42 7.62 3.15
CA LEU A 280 11.95 6.65 4.11
C LEU A 280 11.69 5.23 3.63
N PHE A 281 10.46 4.93 3.20
CA PHE A 281 10.05 3.61 2.73
C PHE A 281 9.89 3.61 1.21
N ILE A 282 10.57 2.67 0.54
CA ILE A 282 10.44 2.45 -0.90
C ILE A 282 10.05 0.99 -1.11
N PHE A 283 8.80 0.78 -1.52
CA PHE A 283 8.24 -0.52 -1.83
C PHE A 283 8.29 -0.78 -3.34
N GLY A 284 8.46 -2.03 -3.72
CA GLY A 284 8.38 -2.48 -5.11
C GLY A 284 8.66 -3.97 -5.21
N ASN A 285 8.33 -4.55 -6.35
CA ASN A 285 8.78 -5.90 -6.68
C ASN A 285 10.19 -5.88 -7.29
N LYS A 286 10.75 -7.08 -7.49
CA LYS A 286 12.08 -7.26 -8.09
C LYS A 286 12.21 -6.54 -9.43
N ASP A 287 11.26 -6.74 -10.34
CA ASP A 287 11.34 -6.21 -11.71
C ASP A 287 11.27 -4.68 -11.75
N GLU A 288 10.47 -4.08 -10.87
CA GLU A 288 10.39 -2.62 -10.69
C GLU A 288 11.71 -2.04 -10.15
N PHE A 289 12.33 -2.69 -9.16
CA PHE A 289 13.64 -2.26 -8.64
C PHE A 289 14.77 -2.49 -9.65
N GLU A 290 14.73 -3.57 -10.44
CA GLU A 290 15.65 -3.78 -11.55
C GLU A 290 15.50 -2.68 -12.60
N THR A 291 14.26 -2.31 -12.96
CA THR A 291 14.01 -1.18 -13.87
C THR A 291 14.56 0.12 -13.30
N PHE A 292 14.36 0.37 -12.00
CA PHE A 292 14.85 1.59 -11.36
C PHE A 292 16.37 1.64 -11.34
N ARG A 293 17.01 0.51 -11.04
CA ARG A 293 18.47 0.34 -11.11
C ARG A 293 18.99 0.63 -12.53
N GLU A 294 18.34 0.10 -13.56
CA GLU A 294 18.72 0.32 -14.95
C GLU A 294 18.62 1.79 -15.35
N CYS A 295 17.52 2.47 -15.00
CA CYS A 295 17.37 3.90 -15.25
C CYS A 295 18.39 4.75 -14.49
N TRP A 296 18.81 4.30 -13.30
CA TRP A 296 19.89 4.91 -12.53
C TRP A 296 21.28 4.68 -13.12
N GLY A 297 21.47 3.58 -13.86
CA GLY A 297 22.78 3.16 -14.36
C GLY A 297 23.62 2.37 -13.35
N ALA A 298 22.99 1.78 -12.33
CA ALA A 298 23.66 0.93 -11.34
C ALA A 298 23.81 -0.51 -11.85
N SER A 299 24.87 -1.22 -11.42
CA SER A 299 25.13 -2.62 -11.81
C SER A 299 24.24 -3.63 -11.09
N ASN A 300 23.84 -3.33 -9.85
CA ASN A 300 22.92 -4.16 -9.05
C ASN A 300 22.08 -3.27 -8.10
N ILE A 301 21.03 -3.85 -7.50
CA ILE A 301 20.12 -3.12 -6.59
C ILE A 301 20.86 -2.57 -5.36
N GLU A 302 21.94 -3.21 -4.92
CA GLU A 302 22.73 -2.74 -3.78
C GLU A 302 23.50 -1.45 -4.10
N GLU A 303 24.00 -1.31 -5.33
CA GLU A 303 24.62 -0.07 -5.81
C GLU A 303 23.59 1.05 -5.94
N LEU A 304 22.39 0.76 -6.45
CA LEU A 304 21.27 1.71 -6.41
C LEU A 304 20.99 2.16 -4.97
N ALA A 305 20.91 1.22 -4.02
CA ALA A 305 20.65 1.53 -2.61
C ALA A 305 21.76 2.41 -2.00
N LYS A 306 23.04 2.15 -2.33
CA LYS A 306 24.17 2.99 -1.93
C LYS A 306 24.03 4.41 -2.49
N GLY A 307 23.71 4.55 -3.78
CA GLY A 307 23.48 5.86 -4.42
C GLY A 307 22.35 6.65 -3.75
N LEU A 308 21.18 6.02 -3.53
CA LEU A 308 20.04 6.67 -2.86
C LEU A 308 20.32 7.10 -1.42
N VAL A 309 21.21 6.39 -0.72
CA VAL A 309 21.66 6.77 0.63
C VAL A 309 22.67 7.92 0.59
N GLN A 310 23.56 7.94 -0.41
CA GLN A 310 24.57 9.01 -0.57
C GLN A 310 23.93 10.33 -1.00
N ASP A 311 22.98 10.27 -1.94
CA ASP A 311 22.32 11.46 -2.50
C ASP A 311 21.17 11.97 -1.62
N GLY A 312 20.68 11.12 -0.70
CA GLY A 312 19.53 11.40 0.14
C GLY A 312 19.89 11.85 1.56
N ALA A 313 19.25 12.90 2.05
CA ALA A 313 19.38 13.34 3.45
C ALA A 313 18.58 12.48 4.46
N THR A 314 17.81 11.49 3.97
CA THR A 314 16.90 10.66 4.78
C THR A 314 17.36 9.21 4.74
N ALA A 315 17.28 8.51 5.88
CA ALA A 315 17.47 7.07 5.93
C ALA A 315 16.55 6.36 4.92
N LYS A 316 16.97 5.19 4.45
CA LYS A 316 16.26 4.40 3.44
C LYS A 316 15.91 3.04 3.98
N VAL A 317 14.69 2.60 3.68
CA VAL A 317 14.20 1.23 3.88
C VAL A 317 13.61 0.79 2.54
N LEU A 318 14.43 0.10 1.74
CA LEU A 318 13.99 -0.50 0.48
C LEU A 318 13.44 -1.88 0.80
N VAL A 319 12.20 -2.14 0.37
CA VAL A 319 11.53 -3.42 0.56
C VAL A 319 11.18 -4.00 -0.80
N ILE A 320 11.96 -4.99 -1.22
CA ILE A 320 11.91 -5.62 -2.55
C ILE A 320 11.20 -6.96 -2.42
N THR A 321 9.96 -7.03 -2.90
CA THR A 321 9.18 -8.28 -2.94
C THR A 321 9.56 -9.13 -4.16
N LYS A 322 9.63 -10.45 -3.99
CA LYS A 322 10.05 -11.41 -5.02
C LYS A 322 9.04 -12.56 -5.18
N GLY A 323 7.75 -12.26 -4.94
CA GLY A 323 6.69 -13.26 -4.94
C GLY A 323 7.01 -14.42 -3.99
N SER A 324 6.95 -15.65 -4.52
CA SER A 324 7.24 -16.86 -3.74
C SER A 324 8.69 -16.99 -3.24
N GLU A 325 9.64 -16.25 -3.82
CA GLU A 325 11.05 -16.23 -3.37
C GLU A 325 11.23 -15.40 -2.08
N GLY A 326 10.21 -14.67 -1.64
CA GLY A 326 10.22 -13.90 -0.40
C GLY A 326 10.51 -12.42 -0.59
N VAL A 327 11.20 -11.81 0.38
CA VAL A 327 11.43 -10.36 0.44
C VAL A 327 12.89 -10.09 0.77
N GLN A 328 13.49 -9.14 0.07
CA GLN A 328 14.77 -8.55 0.43
C GLN A 328 14.53 -7.15 0.99
N MET A 329 15.16 -6.84 2.13
CA MET A 329 15.14 -5.52 2.73
C MET A 329 16.57 -4.98 2.78
N ILE A 330 16.76 -3.75 2.27
CA ILE A 330 18.05 -3.05 2.29
C ILE A 330 17.84 -1.73 3.02
N THR A 331 18.61 -1.49 4.09
CA THR A 331 18.36 -0.31 4.93
C THR A 331 19.56 0.17 5.72
N ASN A 332 19.69 1.50 5.85
CA ASN A 332 20.53 2.16 6.86
C ASN A 332 19.70 2.78 8.00
N PHE A 333 18.40 2.51 8.05
CA PHE A 333 17.53 2.95 9.14
C PHE A 333 17.72 2.02 10.34
N VAL A 334 17.98 2.61 11.50
CA VAL A 334 18.10 1.89 12.77
C VAL A 334 16.78 2.03 13.55
N ASP A 335 16.46 3.25 13.93
CA ASP A 335 15.23 3.64 14.61
C ASP A 335 14.95 5.14 14.41
N GLU A 336 13.87 5.66 14.99
CA GLU A 336 13.47 7.08 14.82
C GLU A 336 14.35 8.10 15.58
N GLN A 337 15.20 7.66 16.51
CA GLN A 337 16.04 8.49 17.37
C GLN A 337 17.53 8.41 17.02
N SER A 338 17.93 7.34 16.34
CA SER A 338 19.30 7.09 15.93
C SER A 338 19.60 7.70 14.54
N PRO A 339 20.82 8.21 14.31
CA PRO A 339 21.25 8.57 12.96
C PRO A 339 21.30 7.32 12.07
N PRO A 340 21.25 7.48 10.73
CA PRO A 340 21.40 6.35 9.81
C PRO A 340 22.75 5.64 10.02
N SER A 341 22.76 4.31 9.87
CA SER A 341 23.96 3.45 10.01
C SER A 341 24.59 3.09 8.66
N GLU A 342 25.52 2.14 8.65
CA GLU A 342 25.86 1.44 7.42
C GLU A 342 24.65 0.66 6.87
N LEU A 343 24.66 0.40 5.56
CA LEU A 343 23.64 -0.40 4.91
C LEU A 343 23.66 -1.84 5.41
N THR A 344 22.49 -2.33 5.75
CA THR A 344 22.24 -3.72 6.12
C THR A 344 21.35 -4.40 5.08
N TYR A 345 21.52 -5.72 4.94
CA TYR A 345 20.84 -6.54 3.94
C TYR A 345 20.19 -7.72 4.64
N GLN A 346 18.87 -7.85 4.52
CA GLN A 346 18.11 -8.92 5.14
C GLN A 346 17.22 -9.60 4.11
N THR A 347 17.08 -10.92 4.20
CA THR A 347 16.18 -11.71 3.36
C THR A 347 15.20 -12.47 4.24
N PHE A 348 13.96 -12.53 3.78
CA PHE A 348 12.84 -13.14 4.48
C PHE A 348 12.18 -14.13 3.53
N ALA A 349 11.99 -15.38 3.96
CA ALA A 349 11.20 -16.34 3.21
C ALA A 349 9.75 -15.84 3.04
N ALA A 350 9.14 -16.14 1.90
CA ALA A 350 7.72 -15.91 1.70
C ALA A 350 6.91 -16.75 2.69
N THR A 351 5.80 -16.19 3.18
CA THR A 351 4.78 -16.99 3.85
C THR A 351 4.02 -17.76 2.78
N ARG A 352 3.93 -19.09 2.94
CA ARG A 352 3.22 -19.94 2.00
C ARG A 352 1.71 -19.67 2.11
N ALA A 353 1.08 -19.29 1.00
CA ALA A 353 -0.37 -19.33 0.87
C ALA A 353 -0.85 -20.78 0.78
N GLU A 354 -1.89 -21.14 1.53
CA GLU A 354 -2.47 -22.48 1.49
C GLU A 354 -3.06 -22.80 0.11
N ASN A 355 -3.75 -21.82 -0.48
CA ASN A 355 -4.25 -21.84 -1.84
C ASN A 355 -4.00 -20.46 -2.48
N VAL A 356 -3.54 -20.42 -3.72
CA VAL A 356 -3.37 -19.18 -4.48
C VAL A 356 -4.54 -19.06 -5.44
N VAL A 357 -5.38 -18.05 -5.22
CA VAL A 357 -6.59 -17.76 -6.02
C VAL A 357 -6.30 -16.62 -6.99
N ASP A 358 -5.83 -15.48 -6.49
CA ASP A 358 -5.51 -14.29 -7.27
C ASP A 358 -4.38 -13.53 -6.58
N THR A 359 -3.38 -13.10 -7.33
CA THR A 359 -2.22 -12.36 -6.78
C THR A 359 -2.40 -10.83 -6.86
N THR A 360 -3.52 -10.37 -7.42
CA THR A 360 -3.84 -8.96 -7.57
C THR A 360 -3.93 -8.27 -6.21
N GLY A 361 -3.24 -7.15 -6.06
CA GLY A 361 -3.23 -6.37 -4.80
C GLY A 361 -2.39 -6.96 -3.67
N CYS A 362 -1.69 -8.09 -3.85
CA CYS A 362 -0.79 -8.64 -2.82
C CYS A 362 0.31 -7.63 -2.41
N GLY A 363 0.85 -6.86 -3.37
CA GLY A 363 1.82 -5.79 -3.10
C GLY A 363 1.22 -4.62 -2.30
N ASP A 364 -0.02 -4.22 -2.62
CA ASP A 364 -0.74 -3.17 -1.90
C ASP A 364 -1.00 -3.58 -0.45
N ALA A 365 -1.45 -4.83 -0.27
CA ALA A 365 -1.69 -5.42 1.05
C ALA A 365 -0.41 -5.57 1.87
N PHE A 366 0.69 -5.93 1.22
CA PHE A 366 2.01 -5.97 1.84
C PHE A 366 2.41 -4.59 2.37
N ALA A 367 2.35 -3.55 1.52
CA ALA A 367 2.70 -2.19 1.92
C ALA A 367 1.81 -1.69 3.08
N ALA A 368 0.49 -1.93 2.99
CA ALA A 368 -0.46 -1.61 4.04
C ALA A 368 -0.10 -2.26 5.38
N ALA A 369 0.13 -3.58 5.38
CA ALA A 369 0.45 -4.35 6.58
C ALA A 369 1.80 -3.94 7.19
N PHE A 370 2.80 -3.69 6.36
CA PHE A 370 4.10 -3.18 6.81
C PHE A 370 3.94 -1.83 7.53
N LEU A 371 3.24 -0.88 6.90
CA LEU A 371 3.05 0.47 7.46
C LEU A 371 2.20 0.46 8.72
N HIS A 372 1.15 -0.39 8.79
CA HIS A 372 0.35 -0.60 9.98
C HIS A 372 1.22 -1.06 11.17
N TYR A 373 2.02 -2.12 10.99
CA TYR A 373 2.89 -2.61 12.06
C TYR A 373 3.98 -1.63 12.47
N TRP A 374 4.50 -0.85 11.52
CA TRP A 374 5.49 0.17 11.83
C TRP A 374 4.89 1.34 12.65
N LEU A 375 3.63 1.72 12.36
CA LEU A 375 2.88 2.68 13.20
C LEU A 375 2.66 2.16 14.62
N ASP A 376 2.59 0.84 14.80
CA ASP A 376 2.51 0.15 16.09
C ASP A 376 3.87 -0.09 16.76
N LYS A 377 4.92 0.61 16.28
CA LYS A 377 6.29 0.60 16.85
C LYS A 377 6.95 -0.78 16.83
N ARG A 378 6.58 -1.63 15.87
CA ARG A 378 7.25 -2.92 15.65
C ARG A 378 8.56 -2.72 14.89
N SER A 379 9.48 -3.67 15.06
CA SER A 379 10.76 -3.68 14.34
C SER A 379 10.55 -3.91 12.83
N LEU A 380 11.47 -3.44 11.99
CA LEU A 380 11.40 -3.65 10.53
C LEU A 380 11.26 -5.14 10.16
N THR A 381 12.00 -6.01 10.84
CA THR A 381 11.93 -7.47 10.69
C THR A 381 10.52 -8.01 10.98
N GLU A 382 9.83 -7.46 11.98
CA GLU A 382 8.44 -7.83 12.29
C GLU A 382 7.46 -7.26 11.28
N CYS A 383 7.69 -6.04 10.78
CA CYS A 383 6.88 -5.45 9.72
C CYS A 383 6.91 -6.31 8.45
N VAL A 384 8.10 -6.76 8.00
CA VAL A 384 8.23 -7.61 6.80
C VAL A 384 7.53 -8.95 6.99
N ARG A 385 7.71 -9.61 8.14
CA ARG A 385 7.06 -10.91 8.42
C ARG A 385 5.54 -10.79 8.43
N PHE A 386 5.01 -9.79 9.12
CA PHE A 386 3.57 -9.57 9.15
C PHE A 386 3.02 -9.21 7.77
N ALA A 387 3.75 -8.40 7.00
CA ALA A 387 3.37 -8.05 5.64
C ALA A 387 3.35 -9.28 4.70
N ASN A 388 4.29 -10.20 4.84
CA ASN A 388 4.26 -11.50 4.13
C ASN A 388 3.02 -12.32 4.49
N ASP A 389 2.67 -12.41 5.77
CA ASP A 389 1.50 -13.16 6.23
C ASP A 389 0.20 -12.58 5.66
N ILE A 390 0.08 -11.24 5.64
CA ILE A 390 -1.08 -10.57 5.08
C ILE A 390 -1.15 -10.74 3.56
N ALA A 391 -0.03 -10.57 2.85
CA ALA A 391 0.02 -10.78 1.40
C ALA A 391 -0.35 -12.22 1.01
N ALA A 392 0.12 -13.22 1.75
CA ALA A 392 -0.23 -14.63 1.52
C ALA A 392 -1.73 -14.93 1.70
N LYS A 393 -2.40 -14.22 2.63
CA LYS A 393 -3.86 -14.34 2.81
C LYS A 393 -4.63 -13.66 1.68
N VAL A 394 -4.20 -12.48 1.25
CA VAL A 394 -4.78 -11.79 0.10
C VAL A 394 -4.61 -12.62 -1.17
N ALA A 395 -3.47 -13.31 -1.34
CA ALA A 395 -3.24 -14.22 -2.46
C ALA A 395 -4.28 -15.36 -2.55
N GLY A 396 -4.92 -15.71 -1.43
CA GLY A 396 -5.99 -16.71 -1.36
C GLY A 396 -7.40 -16.17 -1.58
N GLN A 397 -7.54 -14.88 -1.89
CA GLN A 397 -8.82 -14.20 -2.15
C GLN A 397 -8.83 -13.65 -3.58
N ILE A 398 -10.01 -13.29 -4.09
CA ILE A 398 -10.14 -12.55 -5.36
C ILE A 398 -9.90 -11.07 -5.09
N GLY A 399 -9.03 -10.43 -5.89
CA GLY A 399 -8.64 -9.04 -5.74
C GLY A 399 -7.95 -8.72 -4.42
N CYS A 400 -7.85 -7.43 -4.09
CA CYS A 400 -7.20 -6.98 -2.85
C CYS A 400 -8.14 -7.05 -1.64
N ASN A 401 -8.43 -8.27 -1.17
CA ASN A 401 -9.32 -8.51 -0.05
C ASN A 401 -8.69 -9.45 0.99
N LEU A 402 -8.95 -9.17 2.28
CA LEU A 402 -8.70 -10.12 3.36
C LEU A 402 -9.86 -11.13 3.46
N PRO A 403 -9.58 -12.40 3.83
CA PRO A 403 -10.58 -13.45 4.05
C PRO A 403 -11.70 -13.06 5.03
#